data_AF-A0A5B9P8E3-F1
#
_entry.id   AF-A0A5B9P8E3-F1
#
_cell.length_a   1.000
_cell.length_b   1.000
_cell.length_c   1.000
_cell.angle_alpha   90.00
_cell.angle_beta   90.00
_cell.angle_gamma   90.00
#
_symmetry.space_group_name_H-M   'P 1'
#
loop_
_entity.id
_entity.type
_entity.pdbx_description
1 polymer ?
#
loop_
_entity_poly.entity_id
_entity_poly.type
_entity_poly.pdbx_seq_one_letter_code
_entity_poly.pdbx_strand_id
1 'polypeptide(L)'
;MNRRPVVVPLFAIAVLLLVAVQGELAAQQDFKQRQLSVIDGRLARTSDPAESAELNAQKSWLSSWQPGKMPSKAIANENLPARRTEPALQSANLARLKQRVASPPLDEDLHLISQFAQEHPDDAAILQYYLHTLDNAPASRKKHLDDIENLSVALIELLQETSDTQTRESKTERILARQFTRYRRARALAYRELPDVVEARPIEDQQKLNKLIRQAHEDLVEDAGSGRTEFVLLEIRMLRRSGQHGLALQMLEKFGASILPKWYLKKRRDLLGELDWEPAHLEAAEIYAAEFPEEVAKEAASNE
;
A
#
# COMPACT_ATOMS: atom_id res chain seq x y z
N MET A 1 -52.97 41.75 -18.41
CA MET A 1 -52.12 40.83 -19.21
C MET A 1 -51.71 39.66 -18.33
N ASN A 2 -52.38 38.51 -18.48
CA ASN A 2 -52.10 37.30 -17.71
C ASN A 2 -50.81 36.64 -18.24
N ARG A 3 -49.72 36.69 -17.46
CA ARG A 3 -48.53 35.87 -17.71
C ARG A 3 -48.83 34.45 -17.24
N ARG A 4 -49.02 33.52 -18.18
CA ARG A 4 -49.05 32.09 -17.87
C ARG A 4 -47.64 31.65 -17.48
N PRO A 5 -47.46 30.85 -16.40
CA PRO A 5 -46.17 30.25 -16.10
C PRO A 5 -45.81 29.27 -17.21
N VAL A 6 -44.60 29.41 -17.75
CA VAL A 6 -43.99 28.42 -18.64
C VAL A 6 -43.63 27.22 -17.77
N VAL A 7 -44.53 26.24 -17.71
CA VAL A 7 -44.23 24.92 -17.15
C VAL A 7 -43.33 24.23 -18.18
N VAL A 8 -42.01 24.30 -17.97
CA VAL A 8 -41.09 23.42 -18.69
C VAL A 8 -41.43 22.00 -18.24
N PRO A 9 -41.83 21.09 -19.15
CA PRO A 9 -42.22 19.75 -18.74
C PRO A 9 -40.98 19.01 -18.22
N LEU A 10 -41.01 18.63 -16.93
CA LEU A 10 -40.03 17.78 -16.26
C LEU A 10 -39.64 16.52 -17.08
N PHE A 11 -40.54 16.07 -17.97
CA PHE A 11 -40.31 14.97 -18.92
C PHE A 11 -39.17 15.23 -19.92
N ALA A 12 -38.96 16.45 -20.42
CA ALA A 12 -37.94 16.72 -21.41
C ALA A 12 -36.51 16.64 -20.82
N ILE A 13 -36.36 17.03 -19.55
CA ILE A 13 -35.08 16.96 -18.82
C ILE A 13 -34.72 15.49 -18.52
N ALA A 14 -35.69 14.67 -18.10
CA ALA A 14 -35.48 13.25 -17.84
C ALA A 14 -35.05 12.46 -19.09
N VAL A 15 -35.60 12.77 -20.26
CA VAL A 15 -35.22 12.12 -21.53
C VAL A 15 -33.81 12.52 -21.99
N LEU A 16 -33.43 13.80 -21.84
CA LEU A 16 -32.09 14.27 -22.19
C LEU A 16 -31.00 13.66 -21.29
N LEU A 17 -31.29 13.51 -19.98
CA LEU A 17 -30.38 12.85 -19.04
C LEU A 17 -30.20 11.36 -19.38
N LEU A 18 -31.27 10.66 -19.77
CA LEU A 18 -31.20 9.24 -20.13
C LEU A 18 -30.34 9.00 -21.39
N VAL A 19 -30.47 9.86 -22.40
CA VAL A 19 -29.68 9.78 -23.64
C VAL A 19 -28.20 10.06 -23.38
N ALA A 20 -27.87 11.03 -22.52
CA ALA A 20 -26.50 11.33 -22.14
C ALA A 20 -25.82 10.16 -21.42
N VAL A 21 -26.49 9.56 -20.43
CA VAL A 21 -25.99 8.39 -19.68
C VAL A 21 -25.79 7.17 -20.60
N GLN A 22 -26.70 6.94 -21.54
CA GLN A 22 -26.56 5.84 -22.52
C GLN A 22 -25.39 6.07 -23.48
N GLY A 23 -25.18 7.32 -23.93
CA GLY A 23 -24.05 7.68 -24.78
C GLY A 23 -22.70 7.48 -24.09
N GLU A 24 -22.62 7.84 -22.81
CA GLU A 24 -21.42 7.66 -22.00
C GLU A 24 -21.08 6.17 -21.81
N LEU A 25 -22.05 5.34 -21.41
CA LEU A 25 -21.85 3.89 -21.24
C LEU A 25 -21.39 3.20 -22.54
N ALA A 26 -21.91 3.62 -23.69
CA ALA A 26 -21.48 3.11 -24.99
C ALA A 26 -20.01 3.46 -25.27
N ALA A 27 -19.61 4.71 -25.03
CA ALA A 27 -18.23 5.15 -25.21
C ALA A 27 -17.25 4.41 -24.28
N GLN A 28 -17.64 4.15 -23.04
CA GLN A 28 -16.85 3.37 -22.08
C GLN A 28 -16.70 1.91 -22.53
N GLN A 29 -17.76 1.32 -23.09
CA GLN A 29 -17.72 -0.02 -23.66
C GLN A 29 -16.79 -0.10 -24.90
N ASP A 30 -16.85 0.90 -25.78
CA ASP A 30 -15.97 0.99 -26.95
C ASP A 30 -14.50 1.18 -26.54
N PHE A 31 -14.24 1.96 -25.49
CA PHE A 31 -12.91 2.06 -24.88
C PHE A 31 -12.41 0.68 -24.43
N LYS A 32 -13.22 -0.04 -23.64
CA LYS A 32 -12.88 -1.38 -23.15
C LYS A 32 -12.50 -2.33 -24.29
N GLN A 33 -13.31 -2.40 -25.35
CA GLN A 33 -13.05 -3.31 -26.48
C GLN A 33 -11.76 -2.94 -27.23
N ARG A 34 -11.51 -1.65 -27.45
CA ARG A 34 -10.26 -1.19 -28.07
C ARG A 34 -9.04 -1.55 -27.24
N GLN A 35 -9.09 -1.32 -25.93
CA GLN A 35 -7.96 -1.65 -25.05
C GLN A 35 -7.70 -3.15 -24.98
N LEU A 36 -8.74 -3.99 -24.91
CA LEU A 36 -8.59 -5.45 -24.99
C LEU A 36 -7.90 -5.87 -26.31
N SER A 37 -8.29 -5.27 -27.43
CA SER A 37 -7.64 -5.53 -28.72
C SER A 37 -6.17 -5.11 -28.75
N VAL A 38 -5.81 -3.97 -28.14
CA VAL A 38 -4.41 -3.53 -27.99
C VAL A 38 -3.62 -4.54 -27.16
N ILE A 39 -4.17 -4.98 -26.02
CA ILE A 39 -3.52 -5.95 -25.14
C ILE A 39 -3.31 -7.28 -25.87
N ASP A 40 -4.32 -7.79 -26.58
CA ASP A 40 -4.22 -9.03 -27.36
C ASP A 40 -3.16 -8.94 -28.46
N GLY A 41 -3.09 -7.80 -29.16
CA GLY A 41 -2.06 -7.55 -30.15
C GLY A 41 -0.65 -7.49 -29.55
N ARG A 42 -0.49 -7.03 -28.30
CA ARG A 42 0.81 -7.07 -27.58
C ARG A 42 1.16 -8.47 -27.10
N LEU A 43 0.19 -9.19 -26.52
CA LEU A 43 0.35 -10.59 -26.08
C LEU A 43 0.79 -11.51 -27.23
N ALA A 44 0.25 -11.32 -28.44
CA ALA A 44 0.63 -12.11 -29.61
C ALA A 44 2.08 -11.86 -30.10
N ARG A 45 2.70 -10.75 -29.68
CA ARG A 45 4.03 -10.32 -30.15
C ARG A 45 5.12 -10.46 -29.10
N THR A 46 4.78 -10.43 -27.82
CA THR A 46 5.77 -10.54 -26.75
C THR A 46 6.20 -11.99 -26.51
N SER A 47 7.49 -12.18 -26.31
CA SER A 47 8.08 -13.44 -25.81
C SER A 47 8.61 -13.30 -24.38
N ASP A 48 8.53 -12.11 -23.78
CA ASP A 48 8.97 -11.87 -22.41
C ASP A 48 7.90 -12.39 -21.43
N PRO A 49 8.22 -13.37 -20.56
CA PRO A 49 7.28 -13.88 -19.56
C PRO A 49 6.77 -12.80 -18.60
N ALA A 50 7.59 -11.81 -18.26
CA ALA A 50 7.20 -10.73 -17.34
C ALA A 50 6.18 -9.79 -18.00
N GLU A 51 6.45 -9.37 -19.25
CA GLU A 51 5.49 -8.57 -20.03
C GLU A 51 4.19 -9.34 -20.28
N SER A 52 4.29 -10.64 -20.60
CA SER A 52 3.11 -11.49 -20.79
C SER A 52 2.27 -11.61 -19.51
N ALA A 53 2.89 -11.80 -18.35
CA ALA A 53 2.19 -11.84 -17.06
C ALA A 53 1.45 -10.52 -16.77
N GLU A 54 2.12 -9.39 -16.99
CA GLU A 54 1.55 -8.06 -16.83
C GLU A 54 0.35 -7.83 -17.76
N LEU A 55 0.48 -8.12 -19.05
CA LEU A 55 -0.60 -7.97 -20.02
C LEU A 55 -1.78 -8.90 -19.73
N ASN A 56 -1.53 -10.12 -19.27
CA ASN A 56 -2.60 -11.04 -18.86
C ASN A 56 -3.34 -10.54 -17.61
N ALA A 57 -2.64 -9.95 -16.65
CA ALA A 57 -3.26 -9.33 -15.47
C ALA A 57 -4.15 -8.15 -15.88
N GLN A 58 -3.65 -7.28 -16.78
CA GLN A 58 -4.44 -6.19 -17.35
C GLN A 58 -5.70 -6.71 -18.07
N LYS A 59 -5.53 -7.68 -18.98
CA LYS A 59 -6.63 -8.29 -19.73
C LYS A 59 -7.68 -8.88 -18.80
N SER A 60 -7.25 -9.61 -17.77
CA SER A 60 -8.14 -10.25 -16.80
C SER A 60 -9.01 -9.22 -16.09
N TRP A 61 -8.41 -8.15 -15.56
CA TRP A 61 -9.16 -7.09 -14.88
C TRP A 61 -10.12 -6.39 -15.83
N LEU A 62 -9.62 -5.93 -16.99
CA LEU A 62 -10.39 -5.15 -17.95
C LEU A 62 -11.57 -5.94 -18.52
N SER A 63 -11.39 -7.25 -18.74
CA SER A 63 -12.47 -8.14 -19.18
C SER A 63 -13.59 -8.23 -18.15
N SER A 64 -13.26 -8.20 -16.86
CA SER A 64 -14.23 -8.29 -15.75
C SER A 64 -14.94 -6.97 -15.44
N TRP A 65 -14.28 -5.83 -15.68
CA TRP A 65 -14.86 -4.51 -15.43
C TRP A 65 -16.12 -4.28 -16.29
N GLN A 66 -17.21 -3.89 -15.63
CA GLN A 66 -18.44 -3.45 -16.29
C GLN A 66 -18.60 -1.95 -16.01
N PRO A 67 -18.64 -1.08 -17.04
CA PRO A 67 -18.75 0.35 -16.82
C PRO A 67 -20.00 0.72 -16.00
N GLY A 68 -19.81 1.58 -15.01
CA GLY A 68 -20.87 2.02 -14.07
C GLY A 68 -21.27 0.99 -13.00
N LYS A 69 -20.51 -0.11 -12.87
CA LYS A 69 -20.77 -1.19 -11.89
C LYS A 69 -19.53 -1.54 -11.07
N MET A 70 -18.55 -0.66 -11.01
CA MET A 70 -17.40 -0.85 -10.15
C MET A 70 -17.82 -0.87 -8.68
N PRO A 71 -17.37 -1.85 -7.88
CA PRO A 71 -17.84 -1.98 -6.51
C PRO A 71 -17.17 -0.93 -5.58
N SER A 72 -17.96 -0.33 -4.69
CA SER A 72 -17.46 0.61 -3.66
C SER A 72 -16.74 -0.09 -2.50
N LYS A 73 -16.79 -1.43 -2.45
CA LYS A 73 -16.09 -2.26 -1.46
C LYS A 73 -15.34 -3.38 -2.16
N ALA A 74 -14.27 -3.85 -1.53
CA ALA A 74 -13.56 -5.01 -2.03
C ALA A 74 -14.44 -6.25 -1.95
N ILE A 75 -14.31 -7.13 -2.93
CA ILE A 75 -14.95 -8.44 -2.91
C ILE A 75 -14.12 -9.34 -2.00
N ALA A 76 -14.77 -10.00 -1.04
CA ALA A 76 -14.09 -10.92 -0.14
C ALA A 76 -13.55 -12.12 -0.91
N ASN A 77 -12.31 -12.49 -0.61
CA ASN A 77 -11.69 -13.71 -1.11
C ASN A 77 -11.41 -14.63 0.08
N GLU A 78 -12.16 -15.72 0.17
CA GLU A 78 -12.09 -16.68 1.29
C GLU A 78 -10.81 -17.52 1.26
N ASN A 79 -10.09 -17.54 0.12
CA ASN A 79 -8.88 -18.34 -0.07
C ASN A 79 -7.58 -17.57 0.25
N LEU A 80 -7.67 -16.43 0.95
CA LEU A 80 -6.48 -15.68 1.34
C LEU A 80 -5.77 -16.33 2.54
N PRO A 81 -4.43 -16.30 2.58
CA PRO A 81 -3.69 -16.70 3.77
C PRO A 81 -4.15 -15.89 4.99
N ALA A 82 -4.32 -16.59 6.12
CA ALA A 82 -4.67 -15.95 7.38
C ALA A 82 -3.61 -14.90 7.75
N ARG A 83 -4.08 -13.69 8.05
CA ARG A 83 -3.21 -12.59 8.49
C ARG A 83 -2.53 -13.00 9.79
N ARG A 84 -1.20 -12.86 9.84
CA ARG A 84 -0.44 -13.09 11.07
C ARG A 84 -0.26 -11.79 11.85
N THR A 85 -0.14 -11.93 13.16
CA THR A 85 0.19 -10.84 14.07
C THR A 85 1.66 -10.97 14.47
N GLU A 86 2.38 -9.86 14.47
CA GLU A 86 3.75 -9.83 14.96
C GLU A 86 3.79 -10.14 16.46
N PRO A 87 4.68 -11.03 16.91
CA PRO A 87 4.87 -11.27 18.33
C PRO A 87 5.61 -10.08 18.97
N ALA A 88 5.19 -9.72 20.18
CA ALA A 88 5.88 -8.72 20.99
C ALA A 88 6.97 -9.42 21.82
N LEU A 89 8.23 -9.21 21.47
CA LEU A 89 9.38 -9.71 22.21
C LEU A 89 9.38 -9.12 23.63
N GLN A 90 9.89 -9.89 24.60
CA GLN A 90 9.90 -9.55 26.01
C GLN A 90 11.30 -9.68 26.60
N SER A 91 11.69 -8.69 27.39
CA SER A 91 12.91 -8.76 28.20
C SER A 91 12.71 -8.07 29.55
N ALA A 92 13.60 -8.34 30.49
CA ALA A 92 13.58 -7.66 31.79
C ALA A 92 13.86 -6.15 31.64
N ASN A 93 14.74 -5.77 30.70
CA ASN A 93 15.05 -4.36 30.45
C ASN A 93 13.89 -3.65 29.76
N LEU A 94 13.19 -4.30 28.82
CA LEU A 94 11.97 -3.76 28.23
C LEU A 94 10.89 -3.51 29.28
N ALA A 95 10.72 -4.41 30.25
CA ALA A 95 9.78 -4.21 31.35
C ALA A 95 10.13 -2.98 32.20
N ARG A 96 11.42 -2.71 32.44
CA ARG A 96 11.89 -1.50 33.14
C ARG A 96 11.66 -0.23 32.30
N LEU A 97 11.92 -0.28 31.00
CA LEU A 97 11.66 0.83 30.09
C LEU A 97 10.18 1.20 30.08
N LYS A 98 9.27 0.22 29.96
CA LYS A 98 7.81 0.41 29.95
C LYS A 98 7.25 1.03 31.23
N GLN A 99 7.97 0.98 32.35
CA GLN A 99 7.59 1.68 33.58
C GLN A 99 7.91 3.19 33.54
N ARG A 100 8.72 3.64 32.59
CA ARG A 100 9.26 5.00 32.50
C ARG A 100 8.70 5.81 31.33
N VAL A 101 7.94 5.18 30.42
CA VAL A 101 7.36 5.80 29.22
C VAL A 101 5.84 5.68 29.24
N ALA A 102 5.15 6.50 28.43
CA ALA A 102 3.72 6.39 28.26
C ALA A 102 3.31 5.06 27.58
N SER A 103 2.03 4.69 27.72
CA SER A 103 1.45 3.52 27.06
C SER A 103 0.15 3.93 26.33
N PRO A 104 0.18 4.10 24.99
CA PRO A 104 1.33 3.94 24.09
C PRO A 104 2.38 5.08 24.24
N PRO A 105 3.64 4.86 23.82
CA PRO A 105 4.66 5.89 23.88
C PRO A 105 4.33 7.10 23.01
N LEU A 106 4.74 8.27 23.50
CA LEU A 106 4.63 9.55 22.81
C LEU A 106 5.96 9.92 22.13
N ASP A 107 5.94 10.91 21.23
CA ASP A 107 7.17 11.40 20.57
C ASP A 107 8.21 11.91 21.59
N GLU A 108 7.76 12.44 22.74
CA GLU A 108 8.64 12.87 23.84
C GLU A 108 9.37 11.70 24.53
N ASP A 109 8.83 10.49 24.48
CA ASP A 109 9.46 9.29 25.03
C ASP A 109 10.61 8.78 24.14
N LEU A 110 10.69 9.22 22.88
CA LEU A 110 11.67 8.71 21.90
C LEU A 110 13.12 8.88 22.36
N HIS A 111 13.43 9.98 23.04
CA HIS A 111 14.78 10.21 23.55
C HIS A 111 15.16 9.14 24.59
N LEU A 112 14.26 8.85 25.53
CA LEU A 112 14.49 7.84 26.56
C LEU A 112 14.56 6.44 25.97
N ILE A 113 13.68 6.12 25.02
CA ILE A 113 13.68 4.82 24.33
C ILE A 113 14.98 4.62 23.54
N SER A 114 15.43 5.66 22.82
CA SER A 114 16.69 5.65 22.06
C SER A 114 17.90 5.45 22.98
N GLN A 115 17.94 6.15 24.13
CA GLN A 115 18.99 5.97 25.12
C GLN A 115 19.03 4.53 25.65
N PHE A 116 17.88 3.95 26.00
CA PHE A 116 17.81 2.54 26.43
C PHE A 116 18.29 1.57 25.35
N ALA A 117 17.95 1.82 24.08
CA ALA A 117 18.40 1.00 22.96
C ALA A 117 19.92 1.09 22.77
N GLN A 118 20.54 2.24 23.04
CA GLN A 118 22.00 2.41 22.99
C GLN A 118 22.70 1.73 24.19
N GLU A 119 22.09 1.75 25.38
CA GLU A 119 22.59 1.07 26.57
C GLU A 119 22.46 -0.46 26.49
N HIS A 120 21.53 -0.96 25.68
CA HIS A 120 21.21 -2.37 25.51
C HIS A 120 21.12 -2.77 24.01
N PRO A 121 22.23 -2.65 23.25
CA PRO A 121 22.21 -2.87 21.81
C PRO A 121 21.98 -4.34 21.41
N ASP A 122 22.13 -5.27 22.34
CA ASP A 122 21.91 -6.72 22.21
C ASP A 122 20.50 -7.17 22.63
N ASP A 123 19.68 -6.25 23.16
CA ASP A 123 18.31 -6.56 23.58
C ASP A 123 17.31 -6.37 22.43
N ALA A 124 17.03 -7.45 21.71
CA ALA A 124 16.08 -7.46 20.60
C ALA A 124 14.68 -6.96 20.98
N ALA A 125 14.25 -7.13 22.24
CA ALA A 125 12.95 -6.66 22.68
C ALA A 125 12.89 -5.14 22.81
N ILE A 126 13.99 -4.51 23.25
CA ILE A 126 14.12 -3.05 23.26
C ILE A 126 14.19 -2.51 21.84
N LEU A 127 15.01 -3.11 20.96
CA LEU A 127 15.11 -2.64 19.57
C LEU A 127 13.78 -2.77 18.82
N GLN A 128 13.04 -3.87 19.01
CA GLN A 128 11.71 -4.03 18.43
C GLN A 128 10.73 -2.97 18.95
N TYR A 129 10.74 -2.72 20.26
CA TYR A 129 9.88 -1.71 20.86
C TYR A 129 10.20 -0.30 20.35
N TYR A 130 11.48 0.03 20.18
CA TYR A 130 11.90 1.30 19.60
C TYR A 130 11.46 1.43 18.14
N LEU A 131 11.71 0.39 17.34
CA LEU A 131 11.28 0.31 15.95
C LEU A 131 9.77 0.49 15.80
N HIS A 132 8.97 -0.17 16.64
CA HIS A 132 7.51 -0.03 16.65
C HIS A 132 7.08 1.39 16.99
N THR A 133 7.79 2.06 17.89
CA THR A 133 7.48 3.43 18.31
C THR A 133 7.69 4.41 17.15
N LEU A 134 8.83 4.33 16.47
CA LEU A 134 9.12 5.16 15.28
C LEU A 134 8.14 4.91 14.13
N ASP A 135 7.64 3.67 14.04
CA ASP A 135 6.80 3.20 12.95
C ASP A 135 5.28 3.25 13.26
N ASN A 136 4.87 3.76 14.43
CA ASN A 136 3.47 3.67 14.89
C ASN A 136 2.50 4.57 14.10
N ALA A 137 2.96 5.73 13.62
CA ALA A 137 2.13 6.77 13.02
C ALA A 137 2.72 7.27 11.69
N PRO A 138 1.89 7.62 10.69
CA PRO A 138 2.40 8.13 9.40
C PRO A 138 3.36 9.31 9.50
N ALA A 139 3.04 10.31 10.35
CA ALA A 139 3.87 11.49 10.51
C ALA A 139 5.23 11.16 11.18
N SER A 140 5.23 10.36 12.24
CA SER A 140 6.46 9.92 12.92
C SER A 140 7.33 9.07 11.99
N ARG A 141 6.74 8.07 11.33
CA ARG A 141 7.45 7.19 10.38
C ARG A 141 8.21 7.95 9.30
N LYS A 142 7.60 8.97 8.68
CA LYS A 142 8.25 9.76 7.61
C LYS A 142 9.44 10.58 8.12
N LYS A 143 9.43 11.00 9.38
CA LYS A 143 10.54 11.73 10.02
C LYS A 143 11.73 10.82 10.33
N HIS A 144 11.46 9.56 10.64
CA HIS A 144 12.42 8.60 11.19
C HIS A 144 12.80 7.46 10.23
N LEU A 145 12.74 7.68 8.91
CA LEU A 145 12.98 6.62 7.93
C LEU A 145 14.37 5.98 8.04
N ASP A 146 15.41 6.78 8.30
CA ASP A 146 16.79 6.28 8.41
C ASP A 146 16.99 5.54 9.74
N ASP A 147 16.39 6.03 10.83
CA ASP A 147 16.39 5.36 12.13
C ASP A 147 15.70 3.99 12.04
N ILE A 148 14.55 3.93 11.36
CA ILE A 148 13.80 2.69 11.10
C ILE A 148 14.65 1.71 10.28
N GLU A 149 15.35 2.18 9.23
CA GLU A 149 16.24 1.34 8.44
C GLU A 149 17.37 0.77 9.30
N ASN A 150 18.11 1.63 10.01
CA ASN A 150 19.26 1.25 10.83
C ASN A 150 18.88 0.28 11.95
N LEU A 151 17.80 0.57 12.68
CA LEU A 151 17.29 -0.32 13.73
C LEU A 151 16.82 -1.65 13.16
N SER A 152 16.20 -1.64 11.97
CA SER A 152 15.78 -2.89 11.34
C SER A 152 16.96 -3.77 10.98
N VAL A 153 18.08 -3.20 10.50
CA VAL A 153 19.31 -3.97 10.21
C VAL A 153 19.82 -4.64 11.49
N ALA A 154 20.03 -3.87 12.57
CA ALA A 154 20.52 -4.39 13.84
C ALA A 154 19.58 -5.48 14.42
N LEU A 155 18.26 -5.24 14.40
CA LEU A 155 17.29 -6.21 14.91
C LEU A 155 17.23 -7.48 14.05
N ILE A 156 17.36 -7.38 12.72
CA ILE A 156 17.43 -8.56 11.84
C ILE A 156 18.63 -9.43 12.19
N GLU A 157 19.80 -8.82 12.42
CA GLU A 157 21.02 -9.54 12.81
C GLU A 157 20.83 -10.29 14.13
N LEU A 158 20.32 -9.63 15.17
CA LEU A 158 20.03 -10.27 16.46
C LEU A 158 18.99 -11.39 16.36
N LEU A 159 18.03 -11.29 15.43
CA LEU A 159 17.00 -12.31 15.21
C LEU A 159 17.44 -13.44 14.23
N GLN A 160 18.57 -13.27 13.54
CA GLN A 160 19.21 -14.32 12.75
C GLN A 160 20.04 -15.26 13.61
N GLU A 161 20.66 -14.75 14.66
CA GLU A 161 21.42 -15.55 15.62
C GLU A 161 20.46 -16.50 16.37
N THR A 162 20.54 -17.79 16.04
CA THR A 162 19.69 -18.87 16.57
C THR A 162 20.27 -19.54 17.82
N SER A 163 21.31 -18.99 18.42
CA SER A 163 22.22 -19.79 19.25
C SER A 163 21.95 -19.80 20.75
N ASP A 164 21.25 -18.80 21.32
CA ASP A 164 21.25 -18.69 22.78
C ASP A 164 19.91 -19.00 23.47
N THR A 165 19.99 -20.06 24.28
CA THR A 165 19.05 -20.66 25.22
C THR A 165 18.51 -19.71 26.32
N GLN A 166 18.62 -18.39 26.17
CA GLN A 166 18.26 -17.41 27.21
C GLN A 166 16.99 -16.60 26.92
N THR A 167 16.43 -16.66 25.72
CA THR A 167 15.20 -15.93 25.37
C THR A 167 13.94 -16.75 25.66
N ARG A 168 12.88 -16.11 26.19
CA ARG A 168 11.60 -16.77 26.51
C ARG A 168 10.78 -17.12 25.26
N GLU A 169 11.13 -16.54 24.13
CA GLU A 169 10.42 -16.63 22.85
C GLU A 169 10.72 -17.94 22.11
N SER A 170 9.70 -18.47 21.48
CA SER A 170 9.84 -19.61 20.58
C SER A 170 10.61 -19.22 19.31
N LYS A 171 11.26 -20.22 18.69
CA LYS A 171 11.89 -20.07 17.36
C LYS A 171 10.92 -19.47 16.33
N THR A 172 9.65 -19.89 16.36
CA THR A 172 8.61 -19.39 15.45
C THR A 172 8.34 -17.90 15.66
N GLU A 173 8.27 -17.43 16.90
CA GLU A 173 8.06 -16.01 17.21
C GLU A 173 9.25 -15.15 16.74
N ARG A 174 10.48 -15.61 16.95
CA ARG A 174 11.68 -14.91 16.46
C ARG A 174 11.70 -14.80 14.93
N ILE A 175 11.37 -15.88 14.22
CA ILE A 175 11.23 -15.87 12.75
C ILE A 175 10.17 -14.86 12.33
N LEU A 176 9.01 -14.85 12.98
CA LEU A 176 7.93 -13.95 12.63
C LEU A 176 8.30 -12.49 12.90
N ALA A 177 8.90 -12.17 14.06
CA ALA A 177 9.42 -10.84 14.37
C ALA A 177 10.44 -10.37 13.31
N ARG A 178 11.33 -11.25 12.86
CA ARG A 178 12.31 -10.94 11.81
C ARG A 178 11.62 -10.59 10.49
N GLN A 179 10.63 -11.37 10.06
CA GLN A 179 9.86 -11.10 8.84
C GLN A 179 9.15 -9.74 8.90
N PHE A 180 8.53 -9.40 10.03
CA PHE A 180 7.92 -8.09 10.24
C PHE A 180 8.95 -6.95 10.26
N THR A 181 10.15 -7.20 10.77
CA THR A 181 11.27 -6.25 10.76
C THR A 181 11.76 -6.00 9.33
N ARG A 182 11.94 -7.05 8.52
CA ARG A 182 12.26 -6.93 7.08
C ARG A 182 11.20 -6.12 6.33
N TYR A 183 9.93 -6.36 6.62
CA TYR A 183 8.83 -5.58 6.04
C TYR A 183 8.94 -4.08 6.37
N ARG A 184 9.22 -3.73 7.63
CA ARG A 184 9.41 -2.32 8.03
C ARG A 184 10.60 -1.67 7.34
N ARG A 185 11.74 -2.38 7.25
CA ARG A 185 12.92 -1.91 6.51
C ARG A 185 12.59 -1.58 5.06
N ALA A 186 12.02 -2.55 4.34
CA ALA A 186 11.68 -2.38 2.93
C ALA A 186 10.67 -1.24 2.73
N ARG A 187 9.68 -1.11 3.63
CA ARG A 187 8.71 -0.01 3.60
C ARG A 187 9.36 1.35 3.85
N ALA A 188 10.25 1.46 4.85
CA ALA A 188 10.94 2.71 5.16
C ALA A 188 11.78 3.20 3.98
N LEU A 189 12.58 2.30 3.41
CA LEU A 189 13.33 2.55 2.17
C LEU A 189 12.41 3.03 1.04
N ALA A 190 11.32 2.33 0.78
CA ALA A 190 10.37 2.71 -0.25
C ALA A 190 9.62 4.03 0.03
N TYR A 191 9.55 4.47 1.30
CA TYR A 191 8.91 5.72 1.70
C TYR A 191 9.83 6.94 1.53
N ARG A 192 11.14 6.74 1.32
CA ARG A 192 12.07 7.82 0.94
C ARG A 192 11.69 8.53 -0.35
N GLU A 193 10.90 7.87 -1.20
CA GLU A 193 10.43 8.36 -2.50
C GLU A 193 9.02 8.98 -2.45
N LEU A 194 8.43 9.16 -1.27
CA LEU A 194 7.18 9.91 -1.17
C LEU A 194 7.46 11.39 -1.49
N PRO A 195 6.57 12.08 -2.24
CA PRO A 195 6.83 13.45 -2.69
C PRO A 195 7.25 14.40 -1.57
N ASP A 196 6.51 14.41 -0.46
CA ASP A 196 6.79 15.24 0.71
C ASP A 196 8.11 14.89 1.41
N VAL A 197 8.53 13.62 1.33
CA VAL A 197 9.80 13.15 1.88
C VAL A 197 10.97 13.53 0.97
N VAL A 198 10.79 13.47 -0.36
CA VAL A 198 11.80 13.88 -1.34
C VAL A 198 11.99 15.38 -1.30
N GLU A 199 10.91 16.15 -1.19
CA GLU A 199 10.95 17.60 -1.05
C GLU A 199 11.73 18.01 0.21
N ALA A 200 11.40 17.42 1.36
CA ALA A 200 12.08 17.73 2.61
C ALA A 200 13.52 17.19 2.68
N ARG A 201 13.78 16.04 2.04
CA ARG A 201 15.05 15.30 2.11
C ARG A 201 15.37 14.67 0.75
N PRO A 202 15.94 15.45 -0.20
CA PRO A 202 16.24 14.99 -1.55
C PRO A 202 17.06 13.71 -1.59
N ILE A 203 16.85 12.90 -2.62
CA ILE A 203 17.58 11.64 -2.83
C ILE A 203 18.87 11.95 -3.61
N GLU A 204 20.02 11.78 -2.97
CA GLU A 204 21.33 12.05 -3.58
C GLU A 204 21.69 11.01 -4.66
N ASP A 205 21.42 9.74 -4.40
CA ASP A 205 21.73 8.62 -5.30
C ASP A 205 20.52 7.69 -5.45
N GLN A 206 19.75 7.94 -6.50
CA GLN A 206 18.56 7.15 -6.83
C GLN A 206 18.90 5.70 -7.18
N GLN A 207 20.06 5.44 -7.78
CA GLN A 207 20.44 4.08 -8.16
C GLN A 207 20.77 3.25 -6.92
N LYS A 208 21.50 3.82 -5.97
CA LYS A 208 21.78 3.17 -4.68
C LYS A 208 20.50 2.90 -3.91
N LEU A 209 19.58 3.87 -3.82
CA LEU A 209 18.30 3.67 -3.15
C LEU A 209 17.48 2.56 -3.81
N ASN A 210 17.39 2.54 -5.15
CA ASN A 210 16.69 1.48 -5.88
C ASN A 210 17.28 0.09 -5.58
N LYS A 211 18.61 -0.03 -5.50
CA LYS A 211 19.29 -1.27 -5.13
C LYS A 211 18.93 -1.71 -3.71
N LEU A 212 18.94 -0.78 -2.75
CA LEU A 212 18.58 -1.05 -1.35
C LEU A 212 17.12 -1.51 -1.21
N ILE A 213 16.18 -0.82 -1.88
CA ILE A 213 14.76 -1.19 -1.88
C ILE A 213 14.58 -2.61 -2.44
N ARG A 214 15.20 -2.90 -3.59
CA ARG A 214 15.12 -4.22 -4.23
C ARG A 214 15.65 -5.30 -3.30
N GLN A 215 16.85 -5.13 -2.75
CA GLN A 215 17.45 -6.10 -1.83
C GLN A 215 16.58 -6.32 -0.59
N ALA A 216 16.09 -5.25 0.04
CA ALA A 216 15.26 -5.37 1.24
C ALA A 216 13.92 -6.09 0.95
N HIS A 217 13.37 -5.94 -0.26
CA HIS A 217 12.18 -6.67 -0.68
C HIS A 217 12.48 -8.14 -1.00
N GLU A 218 13.57 -8.42 -1.73
CA GLU A 218 14.02 -9.79 -2.01
C GLU A 218 14.28 -10.57 -0.72
N ASP A 219 14.99 -9.95 0.23
CA ASP A 219 15.21 -10.48 1.58
C ASP A 219 13.91 -10.83 2.29
N LEU A 220 12.87 -9.98 2.18
CA LEU A 220 11.56 -10.23 2.77
C LEU A 220 10.88 -11.42 2.09
N VAL A 221 10.87 -11.47 0.75
CA VAL A 221 10.22 -12.52 -0.01
C VAL A 221 10.89 -13.87 0.21
N GLU A 222 12.22 -13.92 0.30
CA GLU A 222 12.97 -15.14 0.60
C GLU A 222 12.62 -15.68 2.00
N ASP A 223 12.51 -14.81 3.00
CA ASP A 223 12.27 -15.19 4.40
C ASP A 223 10.77 -15.48 4.69
N ALA A 224 9.87 -14.70 4.10
CA ALA A 224 8.45 -14.70 4.41
C ALA A 224 7.56 -15.36 3.34
N GLY A 225 8.05 -15.50 2.10
CA GLY A 225 7.23 -15.76 0.92
C GLY A 225 6.47 -14.53 0.43
N SER A 226 5.98 -14.59 -0.82
CA SER A 226 5.10 -13.58 -1.42
C SER A 226 3.62 -13.81 -1.10
N GLY A 227 2.78 -12.79 -1.28
CA GLY A 227 1.33 -12.89 -1.17
C GLY A 227 0.83 -12.99 0.27
N ARG A 228 1.54 -12.38 1.22
CA ARG A 228 1.11 -12.35 2.62
C ARG A 228 0.22 -11.14 2.90
N THR A 229 -0.91 -11.41 3.53
CA THR A 229 -1.95 -10.41 3.83
C THR A 229 -1.41 -9.20 4.58
N GLU A 230 -0.56 -9.40 5.60
CA GLU A 230 0.07 -8.33 6.38
C GLU A 230 1.12 -7.50 5.61
N PHE A 231 1.65 -8.00 4.49
CA PHE A 231 2.73 -7.36 3.72
C PHE A 231 2.29 -6.90 2.32
N VAL A 232 1.06 -7.23 1.90
CA VAL A 232 0.58 -7.03 0.52
C VAL A 232 0.70 -5.60 0.00
N LEU A 233 0.53 -4.58 0.86
CA LEU A 233 0.64 -3.19 0.42
C LEU A 233 2.06 -2.80 -0.01
N LEU A 234 3.08 -3.46 0.53
CA LEU A 234 4.46 -3.31 0.09
C LEU A 234 4.67 -4.01 -1.26
N GLU A 235 4.17 -5.24 -1.42
CA GLU A 235 4.26 -5.98 -2.70
C GLU A 235 3.59 -5.21 -3.85
N ILE A 236 2.38 -4.66 -3.62
CA ILE A 236 1.71 -3.77 -4.58
C ILE A 236 2.58 -2.56 -4.93
N ARG A 237 3.27 -1.96 -3.95
CA ARG A 237 4.19 -0.84 -4.20
C ARG A 237 5.39 -1.28 -5.05
N MET A 238 5.95 -2.46 -4.81
CA MET A 238 7.10 -2.96 -5.58
C MET A 238 6.72 -3.28 -7.03
N LEU A 239 5.51 -3.81 -7.26
CA LEU A 239 4.97 -4.02 -8.61
C LEU A 239 4.81 -2.69 -9.35
N ARG A 240 4.19 -1.67 -8.71
CA ARG A 240 4.08 -0.31 -9.28
C ARG A 240 5.43 0.30 -9.64
N ARG A 241 6.42 0.20 -8.73
CA ARG A 241 7.79 0.70 -8.98
C ARG A 241 8.48 0.03 -10.17
N SER A 242 8.09 -1.20 -10.47
CA SER A 242 8.62 -1.98 -11.59
C SER A 242 7.80 -1.78 -12.88
N GLY A 243 6.81 -0.88 -12.89
CA GLY A 243 5.91 -0.63 -14.01
C GLY A 243 4.87 -1.72 -14.25
N GLN A 244 4.71 -2.66 -13.31
CA GLN A 244 3.79 -3.81 -13.41
C GLN A 244 2.42 -3.46 -12.81
N HIS A 245 1.75 -2.45 -13.40
CA HIS A 245 0.53 -1.87 -12.84
C HIS A 245 -0.68 -2.82 -12.89
N GLY A 246 -0.78 -3.66 -13.93
CA GLY A 246 -1.80 -4.69 -14.07
C GLY A 246 -1.67 -5.79 -13.00
N LEU A 247 -0.45 -6.28 -12.76
CA LEU A 247 -0.18 -7.20 -11.66
C LEU A 247 -0.46 -6.56 -10.29
N ALA A 248 -0.08 -5.28 -10.12
CA ALA A 248 -0.39 -4.53 -8.90
C ALA A 248 -1.90 -4.39 -8.67
N LEU A 249 -2.67 -4.10 -9.73
CA LEU A 249 -4.12 -4.01 -9.69
C LEU A 249 -4.77 -5.36 -9.39
N GLN A 250 -4.32 -6.44 -10.05
CA GLN A 250 -4.80 -7.79 -9.76
C GLN A 250 -4.53 -8.18 -8.30
N MET A 251 -3.36 -7.86 -7.76
CA MET A 251 -3.03 -8.10 -6.36
C MET A 251 -3.88 -7.24 -5.43
N LEU A 252 -4.13 -5.97 -5.77
CA LEU A 252 -5.01 -5.08 -5.00
C LEU A 252 -6.43 -5.63 -4.92
N GLU A 253 -7.02 -6.07 -6.02
CA GLU A 253 -8.36 -6.65 -6.05
C GLU A 253 -8.41 -7.95 -5.25
N LYS A 254 -7.43 -8.84 -5.45
CA LYS A 254 -7.34 -10.13 -4.75
C LYS A 254 -7.32 -9.97 -3.23
N PHE A 255 -6.59 -8.99 -2.71
CA PHE A 255 -6.42 -8.75 -1.27
C PHE A 255 -7.29 -7.61 -0.74
N GLY A 256 -8.17 -7.02 -1.56
CA GLY A 256 -8.84 -5.76 -1.22
C GLY A 256 -9.60 -5.80 0.10
N ALA A 257 -10.23 -6.93 0.44
CA ALA A 257 -11.01 -7.10 1.67
C ALA A 257 -10.13 -7.11 2.95
N SER A 258 -8.83 -7.34 2.82
CA SER A 258 -7.87 -7.29 3.93
C SER A 258 -7.22 -5.91 4.13
N ILE A 259 -7.47 -4.99 3.20
CA ILE A 259 -6.91 -3.64 3.19
C ILE A 259 -7.98 -2.70 3.73
N LEU A 260 -7.58 -1.69 4.52
CA LEU A 260 -8.53 -0.68 4.99
C LEU A 260 -9.23 -0.01 3.79
N PRO A 261 -10.57 0.18 3.82
CA PRO A 261 -11.35 0.63 2.66
C PRO A 261 -10.79 1.88 1.99
N LYS A 262 -10.40 2.89 2.77
CA LYS A 262 -9.75 4.11 2.28
C LYS A 262 -8.56 3.82 1.37
N TRP A 263 -7.63 2.97 1.84
CA TRP A 263 -6.41 2.66 1.09
C TRP A 263 -6.67 1.80 -0.13
N TYR A 264 -7.65 0.90 -0.05
CA TYR A 264 -8.05 0.08 -1.19
C TYR A 264 -8.64 0.94 -2.32
N LEU A 265 -9.65 1.78 -2.03
CA LEU A 265 -10.27 2.65 -3.01
C LEU A 265 -9.26 3.62 -3.64
N LYS A 266 -8.49 4.32 -2.80
CA LYS A 266 -7.47 5.26 -3.27
C LYS A 266 -6.47 4.59 -4.22
N LYS A 267 -5.92 3.44 -3.82
CA LYS A 267 -4.93 2.72 -4.64
C LYS A 267 -5.50 2.22 -5.95
N ARG A 268 -6.79 1.84 -5.98
CA ARG A 268 -7.47 1.40 -7.20
C ARG A 268 -7.59 2.55 -8.19
N ARG A 269 -8.08 3.71 -7.73
CA ARG A 269 -8.12 4.95 -8.51
C ARG A 269 -6.74 5.28 -9.08
N ASP A 270 -5.73 5.32 -8.21
CA ASP A 270 -4.36 5.69 -8.60
C ASP A 270 -3.80 4.71 -9.67
N LEU A 271 -3.96 3.38 -9.49
CA LEU A 271 -3.50 2.37 -10.44
C LEU A 271 -4.21 2.43 -11.81
N LEU A 272 -5.52 2.71 -11.81
CA LEU A 272 -6.27 2.87 -13.07
C LEU A 272 -5.83 4.13 -13.82
N GLY A 273 -5.41 5.18 -13.10
CA GLY A 273 -4.79 6.36 -13.70
C GLY A 273 -3.40 6.06 -14.26
N GLU A 274 -2.58 5.29 -13.54
CA GLU A 274 -1.24 4.85 -14.00
C GLU A 274 -1.28 3.93 -15.23
N LEU A 275 -2.43 3.31 -15.51
CA LEU A 275 -2.68 2.51 -16.71
C LEU A 275 -3.25 3.32 -17.88
N ASP A 276 -3.48 4.62 -17.70
CA ASP A 276 -4.19 5.51 -18.64
C ASP A 276 -5.60 4.98 -19.00
N TRP A 277 -6.27 4.33 -18.04
CA TRP A 277 -7.61 3.77 -18.22
C TRP A 277 -8.70 4.75 -17.78
N GLU A 278 -8.73 5.91 -18.43
CA GLU A 278 -9.50 7.09 -18.03
C GLU A 278 -10.96 6.80 -17.63
N PRO A 279 -11.78 6.06 -18.41
CA PRO A 279 -13.14 5.74 -17.99
C PRO A 279 -13.25 5.02 -16.64
N ALA A 280 -12.38 4.04 -16.41
CA ALA A 280 -12.37 3.29 -15.17
C ALA A 280 -11.74 4.12 -14.02
N HIS A 281 -10.75 4.96 -14.34
CA HIS A 281 -10.15 5.89 -13.38
C HIS A 281 -11.19 6.87 -12.85
N LEU A 282 -11.98 7.49 -13.73
CA LEU A 282 -13.03 8.45 -13.34
C LEU A 282 -14.10 7.78 -12.47
N GLU A 283 -14.58 6.60 -12.86
CA GLU A 283 -15.53 5.82 -12.05
C GLU A 283 -14.95 5.50 -10.65
N ALA A 284 -13.67 5.09 -10.58
CA ALA A 284 -13.00 4.84 -9.30
C ALA A 284 -12.80 6.11 -8.47
N ALA A 285 -12.54 7.26 -9.12
CA ALA A 285 -12.39 8.55 -8.48
C ALA A 285 -13.71 9.04 -7.86
N GLU A 286 -14.83 8.89 -8.58
CA GLU A 286 -16.17 9.20 -8.08
C GLU A 286 -16.52 8.36 -6.84
N ILE A 287 -16.28 7.05 -6.91
CA ILE A 287 -16.48 6.14 -5.78
C ILE A 287 -15.64 6.55 -4.57
N TYR A 288 -14.36 6.88 -4.79
CA TYR A 288 -13.48 7.31 -3.70
C TYR A 288 -13.93 8.63 -3.08
N ALA A 289 -14.32 9.61 -3.90
CA ALA A 289 -14.80 10.91 -3.43
C ALA A 289 -16.13 10.81 -2.67
N ALA A 290 -17.02 9.92 -3.09
CA ALA A 290 -18.28 9.67 -2.39
C ALA A 290 -18.06 9.05 -0.99
N GLU A 291 -17.12 8.10 -0.87
CA GLU A 291 -16.86 7.38 0.39
C GLU A 291 -15.91 8.15 1.33
N PHE A 292 -15.02 8.99 0.79
CA PHE A 292 -13.98 9.70 1.57
C PHE A 292 -13.81 11.18 1.16
N PRO A 293 -14.87 12.01 1.24
CA PRO A 293 -14.85 13.40 0.75
C PRO A 293 -13.81 14.28 1.48
N GLU A 294 -13.61 14.08 2.79
CA GLU A 294 -12.60 14.83 3.56
C GLU A 294 -11.16 14.53 3.10
N GLU A 295 -10.90 13.31 2.65
CA GLU A 295 -9.57 12.93 2.15
C GLU A 295 -9.30 13.57 0.79
N VAL A 296 -10.30 13.59 -0.09
CA VAL A 296 -10.21 14.30 -1.37
C VAL A 296 -9.98 15.80 -1.16
N ALA A 297 -10.66 16.42 -0.19
CA ALA A 297 -10.42 17.82 0.15
C ALA A 297 -8.98 18.07 0.65
N LYS A 298 -8.42 17.16 1.47
CA LYS A 298 -7.02 17.24 1.93
C LYS A 298 -6.02 17.06 0.78
N GLU A 299 -6.30 16.15 -0.15
CA GLU A 299 -5.48 15.94 -1.35
C GLU A 299 -5.45 17.19 -2.23
N ALA A 300 -6.61 17.82 -2.46
CA ALA A 300 -6.70 19.07 -3.22
C ALA A 300 -5.90 20.20 -2.56
N ALA A 301 -6.04 20.38 -1.25
CA ALA A 301 -5.32 21.41 -0.49
C ALA A 301 -3.80 21.17 -0.41
N SER A 302 -3.31 19.96 -0.68
CA SER A 302 -1.87 19.64 -0.68
C SER A 302 -1.21 19.87 -2.05
N ASN A 303 -2.01 20.11 -3.09
CA ASN A 303 -1.55 20.33 -4.47
C ASN A 303 -1.62 21.82 -4.88
N GLU A 304 -2.11 22.70 -4.01
CA GLU A 304 -2.11 24.17 -4.14
C GLU A 304 -0.88 24.78 -3.46
#